data_AF-A0A1A3PP80-F1
#
_entry.id   AF-A0A1A3PP80-F1
#
_cell.length_a   1.000
_cell.length_b   1.000
_cell.length_c   1.000
_cell.angle_alpha   90.00
_cell.angle_beta   90.00
_cell.angle_gamma   90.00
#
_symmetry.space_group_name_H-M   'P 1'
#
loop_
_entity.id
_entity.type
_entity.pdbx_description
1 polymer ?
#
loop_
_entity_poly.entity_id
_entity_poly.type
_entity_poly.pdbx_seq_one_letter_code
_entity_poly.pdbx_strand_id
1 'polypeptide(L)'
;MDDSDKDPAVVLPYLVGRPLAATEVYEAFGYRKSAYYKAVREGRLVTADSLLKAAKYLRLNPVDLLVRFGLIQHETVIEYLASTRALPKLRDLRPDPGKPPV
;
A
#
# COMPACT_ATOMS: atom_id res chain seq x y z
N MET A 1 8.60 -11.00 -3.92
CA MET A 1 9.83 -10.21 -4.10
C MET A 1 9.82 -9.17 -3.01
N ASP A 2 10.86 -9.13 -2.18
CA ASP A 2 10.98 -8.17 -1.09
C ASP A 2 11.80 -6.97 -1.59
N ASP A 3 11.16 -5.81 -1.56
CA ASP A 3 11.69 -4.52 -2.00
C ASP A 3 11.66 -3.49 -0.86
N SER A 4 11.45 -3.93 0.40
CA SER A 4 11.30 -3.06 1.58
C SER A 4 12.48 -2.11 1.83
N ASP A 5 13.71 -2.56 1.56
CA ASP A 5 14.93 -1.76 1.70
C ASP A 5 15.32 -0.97 0.44
N LYS A 6 14.53 -1.07 -0.64
CA LYS A 6 14.86 -0.44 -1.92
C LYS A 6 14.22 0.93 -2.06
N ASP A 7 14.94 1.86 -2.68
CA ASP A 7 14.37 3.15 -3.07
C ASP A 7 13.25 2.92 -4.10
N PRO A 8 12.03 3.43 -3.87
CA PRO A 8 10.95 3.32 -4.85
C PRO A 8 11.29 3.88 -6.23
N ALA A 9 12.21 4.84 -6.34
CA ALA A 9 12.69 5.35 -7.62
C ALA A 9 13.38 4.27 -8.48
N VAL A 10 13.86 3.18 -7.87
CA VAL A 10 14.45 2.03 -8.56
C VAL A 10 13.38 0.98 -8.91
N VAL A 11 12.44 0.73 -8.00
CA VAL A 11 11.43 -0.33 -8.13
C VAL A 11 10.33 0.06 -9.12
N LEU A 12 9.84 1.30 -9.04
CA LEU A 12 8.68 1.73 -9.82
C LEU A 12 8.89 1.69 -11.35
N PRO A 13 10.04 2.11 -11.91
CA PRO A 13 10.29 1.97 -13.36
C PRO A 13 10.18 0.53 -13.85
N TYR A 14 10.65 -0.44 -13.06
CA TYR A 14 10.54 -1.86 -13.39
C TYR A 14 9.07 -2.31 -13.42
N LEU A 15 8.28 -1.92 -12.42
CA LEU A 15 6.86 -2.29 -12.34
C LEU A 15 6.01 -1.63 -13.45
N VAL A 16 6.36 -0.40 -13.83
CA VAL A 16 5.69 0.31 -14.93
C VAL A 16 6.15 -0.22 -16.30
N GLY A 17 7.31 -0.86 -16.39
CA GLY A 17 7.87 -1.40 -17.63
C GLY A 17 8.51 -0.34 -18.53
N ARG A 18 8.83 0.85 -18.00
CA ARG A 18 9.57 1.91 -18.71
C ARG A 18 10.36 2.79 -17.73
N PRO A 19 11.37 3.53 -18.23
CA PRO A 19 11.98 4.59 -17.44
C PRO A 19 10.94 5.62 -16.96
N LEU A 20 11.10 6.07 -15.72
CA LEU A 20 10.34 7.19 -15.15
C LEU A 20 11.27 8.38 -14.97
N ALA A 21 10.80 9.56 -15.35
CA ALA A 21 11.49 10.78 -14.95
C ALA A 21 11.41 10.95 -13.43
N ALA A 22 12.44 11.56 -12.84
CA ALA A 22 12.48 11.89 -11.42
C ALA A 22 11.21 12.63 -10.95
N THR A 23 10.69 13.54 -11.77
CA THR A 23 9.46 14.29 -11.50
C THR A 23 8.24 13.38 -11.40
N GLU A 24 8.09 12.41 -12.30
CA GLU A 24 6.99 11.44 -12.28
C GLU A 24 7.00 10.63 -10.98
N VAL A 25 8.18 10.25 -10.49
CA VAL A 25 8.31 9.54 -9.21
C VAL A 25 7.81 10.42 -8.07
N TYR A 26 8.30 11.66 -7.94
CA TYR A 26 7.95 12.50 -6.80
C TYR A 26 6.48 12.90 -6.82
N GLU A 27 5.92 13.16 -8.00
CA GLU A 27 4.49 13.43 -8.19
C GLU A 27 3.63 12.22 -7.87
N ALA A 28 4.06 11.00 -8.20
CA ALA A 28 3.34 9.78 -7.84
C ALA A 28 3.19 9.65 -6.32
N PHE A 29 4.21 10.05 -5.55
CA PHE A 29 4.14 10.11 -4.09
C PHE A 29 3.46 11.37 -3.53
N GLY A 30 3.01 12.29 -4.40
CA GLY A 30 2.36 13.54 -4.00
C GLY A 30 3.30 14.59 -3.39
N TYR A 31 4.60 14.51 -3.70
CA TYR A 31 5.61 15.42 -3.18
C TYR A 31 6.15 16.38 -4.25
N ARG A 32 6.51 17.58 -3.80
CA ARG A 32 7.49 18.43 -4.51
C ARG A 32 8.89 17.85 -4.32
N LYS A 33 9.80 18.05 -5.28
CA LYS A 33 11.17 17.50 -5.29
C LYS A 33 11.88 17.58 -3.93
N SER A 34 11.96 18.77 -3.31
CA SER A 34 12.65 18.95 -2.03
C SER A 34 12.01 18.18 -0.87
N ALA A 35 10.68 18.08 -0.86
CA ALA A 35 9.94 17.35 0.15
C ALA A 35 10.06 15.82 -0.03
N TYR A 36 10.15 15.34 -1.28
CA TYR A 36 10.41 13.92 -1.57
C TYR A 36 11.75 13.47 -0.97
N TYR A 37 12.84 14.17 -1.29
CA TYR A 37 14.16 13.81 -0.78
C TYR A 37 14.27 13.94 0.73
N LYS A 38 13.55 14.90 1.31
CA LYS A 38 13.42 15.02 2.77
C LYS A 38 12.72 13.78 3.34
N ALA A 39 11.60 13.35 2.78
CA ALA A 39 10.86 12.16 3.21
C ALA A 39 11.68 10.86 3.06
N VAL A 40 12.45 10.71 1.98
CA VAL A 40 13.39 9.58 1.78
C VAL A 40 14.41 9.53 2.92
N ARG A 41 15.12 10.63 3.18
CA ARG A 41 16.14 10.67 4.24
C ARG A 41 15.57 10.43 5.63
N GLU A 42 14.33 10.83 5.85
CA GLU A 42 13.65 10.67 7.14
C GLU A 42 12.94 9.31 7.26
N GLY A 43 13.00 8.44 6.25
CA GLY A 43 12.34 7.12 6.26
C GLY A 43 10.82 7.21 6.24
N ARG A 44 10.24 8.34 5.80
CA ARG A 44 8.79 8.59 5.80
C ARG A 44 8.15 8.54 4.42
N LEU A 45 8.92 8.17 3.40
CA LEU A 45 8.39 8.04 2.04
C LEU A 45 7.47 6.83 1.93
N VAL A 46 7.86 5.68 2.46
CA VAL A 46 7.15 4.41 2.28
C VAL A 46 6.09 4.25 3.36
N THR A 47 4.87 4.66 3.05
CA THR A 47 3.68 4.53 3.91
C THR A 47 2.50 4.01 3.09
N ALA A 48 1.48 3.46 3.74
CA ALA A 48 0.31 2.94 3.03
C ALA A 48 -0.34 4.01 2.15
N ASP A 49 -0.59 5.20 2.69
CA ASP A 49 -1.17 6.34 1.96
C ASP A 49 -0.33 6.73 0.73
N SER A 50 0.98 6.84 0.91
CA SER A 50 1.89 7.22 -0.17
C SER A 50 1.97 6.17 -1.29
N LEU A 51 1.93 4.88 -0.94
CA LEU A 51 1.95 3.78 -1.90
C LEU A 51 0.61 3.68 -2.64
N LEU A 52 -0.51 3.95 -1.97
CA LEU A 52 -1.83 4.04 -2.61
C LEU A 52 -1.87 5.19 -3.63
N LYS A 53 -1.31 6.36 -3.28
CA LYS A 53 -1.18 7.49 -4.21
C LYS A 53 -0.31 7.14 -5.42
N ALA A 54 0.85 6.53 -5.17
CA ALA A 54 1.77 6.13 -6.23
C ALA A 54 1.14 5.08 -7.15
N ALA A 55 0.48 4.06 -6.59
CA ALA A 55 -0.25 3.05 -7.35
C ALA A 55 -1.33 3.69 -8.23
N LYS A 56 -2.12 4.61 -7.69
CA LYS A 56 -3.15 5.31 -8.45
C LYS A 56 -2.57 6.14 -9.59
N TYR A 57 -1.51 6.91 -9.32
CA TYR A 57 -0.86 7.77 -10.32
C TYR A 57 -0.24 6.94 -11.45
N LEU A 58 0.49 5.87 -11.12
CA LEU A 58 1.22 5.03 -12.07
C LEU A 58 0.37 3.88 -12.64
N ARG A 59 -0.90 3.76 -12.23
CA ARG A 59 -1.82 2.67 -12.60
C ARG A 59 -1.27 1.27 -12.27
N LEU A 60 -0.61 1.16 -11.13
CA LEU A 60 -0.13 -0.11 -10.58
C LEU A 60 -1.15 -0.73 -9.62
N ASN A 61 -0.99 -2.02 -9.33
CA ASN A 61 -1.79 -2.67 -8.32
C ASN A 61 -1.34 -2.19 -6.91
N PRO A 62 -2.22 -1.54 -6.13
CA PRO A 62 -1.86 -1.06 -4.79
C PRO A 62 -1.45 -2.19 -3.83
N VAL A 63 -2.07 -3.37 -3.94
CA VAL A 63 -1.73 -4.53 -3.10
C VAL A 63 -0.32 -5.03 -3.41
N ASP A 64 0.08 -5.05 -4.67
CA ASP A 64 1.45 -5.44 -5.06
C ASP A 64 2.49 -4.48 -4.43
N LEU A 65 2.24 -3.17 -4.44
CA LEU A 65 3.13 -2.21 -3.79
C LEU A 65 3.18 -2.42 -2.26
N LEU A 66 2.03 -2.58 -1.61
CA LEU A 66 1.97 -2.78 -0.16
C LEU A 66 2.71 -4.06 0.27
N VAL A 67 2.64 -5.12 -0.53
CA VAL A 67 3.35 -6.38 -0.27
C VAL A 67 4.85 -6.23 -0.53
N ARG A 68 5.24 -5.70 -1.69
CA ARG A 68 6.66 -5.53 -2.05
C ARG A 68 7.44 -4.68 -1.07
N PHE A 69 6.82 -3.60 -0.58
CA PHE A 69 7.44 -2.72 0.40
C PHE A 69 7.21 -3.16 1.85
N GLY A 70 6.65 -4.36 2.08
CA GLY A 70 6.57 -4.99 3.40
C GLY A 70 5.50 -4.44 4.34
N LEU A 71 4.57 -3.61 3.85
CA LEU A 71 3.46 -3.08 4.66
C LEU A 71 2.37 -4.13 4.90
N ILE A 72 2.27 -5.13 4.02
CA ILE A 72 1.38 -6.27 4.16
C ILE A 72 2.18 -7.53 3.83
N GLN A 73 2.06 -8.57 4.64
CA GLN A 73 2.68 -9.87 4.35
C GLN A 73 1.91 -10.60 3.26
N HIS A 74 2.61 -11.36 2.42
CA HIS A 74 1.99 -12.09 1.32
C HIS A 74 0.93 -13.08 1.84
N GLU A 75 1.24 -13.74 2.96
CA GLU A 75 0.39 -14.67 3.68
C GLU A 75 -0.92 -14.01 4.13
N THR A 76 -0.85 -12.77 4.63
CA THR A 76 -2.04 -11.98 5.02
C THR A 76 -2.97 -11.75 3.84
N VAL A 77 -2.45 -11.56 2.63
CA VAL A 77 -3.30 -11.41 1.42
C VAL A 77 -4.00 -12.73 1.08
N ILE A 78 -3.29 -13.86 1.19
CA ILE A 78 -3.88 -15.19 0.96
C ILE A 78 -4.99 -15.46 1.99
N GLU A 79 -4.73 -15.21 3.27
CA GLU A 79 -5.71 -15.35 4.35
C GLU A 79 -6.93 -14.45 4.14
N TYR A 80 -6.71 -13.19 3.70
CA TYR A 80 -7.80 -12.28 3.36
C TYR A 80 -8.68 -12.84 2.23
N LEU A 81 -8.07 -13.32 1.14
CA LEU A 81 -8.81 -13.91 0.02
C LEU A 81 -9.57 -15.17 0.43
N ALA A 82 -8.99 -15.99 1.30
CA ALA A 82 -9.64 -17.19 1.84
C ALA A 82 -10.80 -16.85 2.79
N SER A 83 -10.66 -15.83 3.64
CA SER A 83 -11.66 -15.43 4.64
C SER A 83 -12.88 -14.71 4.06
N THR A 84 -12.75 -14.12 2.86
CA THR A 84 -13.85 -13.38 2.19
C THR A 84 -15.07 -14.27 1.92
N ARG A 85 -14.94 -15.61 1.99
CA ARG A 85 -16.06 -16.56 1.89
C ARG A 85 -16.88 -16.76 3.17
N ALA A 86 -16.44 -16.26 4.34
CA ALA A 86 -16.99 -16.70 5.64
C ALA A 86 -17.45 -15.58 6.59
N LEU A 87 -17.48 -14.31 6.17
CA LEU A 87 -17.99 -13.25 7.05
C LEU A 87 -19.51 -13.33 7.19
N PRO A 88 -20.05 -13.41 8.43
CA PRO A 88 -21.49 -13.26 8.65
C PRO A 88 -21.94 -11.91 8.07
N LYS A 89 -23.11 -11.86 7.44
CA LYS A 89 -23.59 -10.56 6.97
C LYS A 89 -23.84 -9.69 8.19
N LEU A 90 -23.50 -8.40 8.11
CA LEU A 90 -23.71 -7.45 9.22
C LEU A 90 -25.16 -7.46 9.75
N ARG A 91 -26.14 -7.77 8.88
CA ARG A 91 -27.56 -7.92 9.23
C ARG A 91 -27.89 -9.16 10.08
N ASP A 92 -27.01 -10.16 10.08
CA ASP A 92 -27.14 -11.39 10.85
C ASP A 92 -26.55 -11.22 12.26
N LEU A 93 -25.73 -10.19 12.47
CA LEU A 93 -25.25 -9.75 13.78
C LEU A 93 -26.37 -8.95 14.47
N ARG A 94 -27.34 -9.65 15.08
CA ARG A 94 -28.28 -8.99 15.99
C ARG A 94 -27.57 -8.71 17.32
N PRO A 95 -27.65 -7.48 17.87
CA PRO A 95 -27.17 -7.23 19.22
C PRO A 95 -27.92 -8.14 20.18
N ASP A 96 -27.18 -8.92 20.97
CA ASP A 96 -27.76 -9.80 21.98
C ASP A 96 -28.39 -8.93 23.08
N PRO A 97 -29.73 -8.91 23.20
CA PRO A 97 -30.40 -8.07 24.19
C PRO A 97 -30.12 -8.51 25.63
N GLY A 98 -29.55 -9.70 25.85
CA GLY A 98 -29.16 -10.20 27.17
C GLY A 98 -27.75 -9.82 27.60
N LYS A 99 -26.94 -9.22 26.72
CA LYS A 99 -25.54 -8.89 27.02
C LYS A 99 -25.43 -7.39 27.36
N PRO A 100 -25.03 -7.03 28.60
CA PRO A 100 -24.83 -5.63 28.94
C PRO A 100 -23.71 -5.04 28.04
N PRO A 101 -23.83 -3.77 27.63
CA PRO A 101 -22.78 -3.11 26.86
C PRO A 101 -21.47 -3.09 27.65
N VAL A 102 -20.38 -3.46 26.99
CA VAL A 102 -19.02 -3.44 27.53
C VAL A 102 -18.46 -2.03 27.49
#